data_AF-M0P6F6-F1
#
_entry.id   AF-M0P6F6-F1
#
_cell.length_a   1.000
_cell.length_b   1.000
_cell.length_c   1.000
_cell.angle_alpha   90.00
_cell.angle_beta   90.00
_cell.angle_gamma   90.00
#
_symmetry.space_group_name_H-M   'P 1'
#
loop_
_entity.id
_entity.type
_entity.pdbx_description
1 polymer ?
#
loop_
_entity_poly.entity_id
_entity_poly.type
_entity_poly.pdbx_seq_one_letter_code
_entity_poly.pdbx_strand_id
1 'polypeptide(L)'
;MKALLLLVAGIGGLVQTLAPRAIVRAWTKALYRNAGDAEPREWVYVAARAEGAVIVLGALVGLYGVATAEDDETVAAVEDEEAVDAGDRIDVAVE
;
A
#
# COMPACT_ATOMS: atom_id res chain seq x y z
N MET A 1 -10.49 2.75 5.27
CA MET A 1 -9.29 3.11 6.07
C MET A 1 -8.01 2.44 5.57
N LYS A 2 -8.01 1.14 5.23
CA LYS A 2 -6.82 0.41 4.74
C LYS A 2 -6.09 1.12 3.59
N ALA A 3 -6.80 1.55 2.55
CA ALA A 3 -6.20 2.26 1.41
C ALA A 3 -5.44 3.54 1.82
N LEU A 4 -6.02 4.36 2.71
CA LEU A 4 -5.35 5.57 3.21
C LEU A 4 -4.07 5.23 3.99
N LEU A 5 -4.10 4.19 4.82
CA LEU A 5 -2.91 3.74 5.56
C LEU A 5 -1.81 3.26 4.61
N LEU A 6 -2.17 2.48 3.58
CA LEU A 6 -1.25 2.02 2.55
C LEU A 6 -0.68 3.19 1.74
N LEU A 7 -1.50 4.18 1.41
CA LEU A 7 -1.07 5.36 0.68
C LEU A 7 -0.08 6.22 1.50
N VAL A 8 -0.39 6.45 2.77
CA VAL A 8 0.53 7.16 3.68
C VAL A 8 1.84 6.38 3.85
N ALA A 9 1.78 5.06 4.01
CA ALA A 9 2.97 4.22 4.10
C ALA A 9 3.80 4.28 2.81
N GLY A 10 3.16 4.19 1.64
CA GLY A 10 3.82 4.27 0.34
C GLY A 10 4.53 5.62 0.13
N ILE A 11 3.88 6.73 0.46
CA ILE A 11 4.49 8.06 0.38
C ILE A 11 5.67 8.17 1.34
N GLY A 12 5.52 7.69 2.59
CA GLY A 12 6.60 7.68 3.57
C GLY A 12 7.82 6.88 3.12
N GLY A 13 7.60 5.66 2.61
CA GLY A 13 8.64 4.81 2.04
C GLY A 13 9.33 5.44 0.82
N LEU A 14 8.58 6.14 -0.03
CA LEU A 14 9.13 6.83 -1.20
C LEU A 14 10.06 7.97 -0.77
N VAL A 15 9.63 8.78 0.19
CA VAL A 15 10.45 9.86 0.75
C VAL A 15 11.74 9.29 1.37
N GLN A 16 11.65 8.17 2.11
CA GLN A 16 12.82 7.49 2.67
C GLN A 16 13.79 6.99 1.59
N THR A 17 13.25 6.44 0.50
CA THR A 17 14.03 5.93 -0.63
C THR A 17 14.78 7.04 -1.37
N LEU A 18 14.15 8.21 -1.52
CA LEU A 18 14.70 9.34 -2.28
C LEU A 18 15.63 10.23 -1.43
N ALA A 19 15.32 10.39 -0.15
CA ALA A 19 16.06 11.27 0.76
C ALA A 19 16.63 10.52 1.99
N PRO A 20 17.37 9.40 1.81
CA PRO A 20 17.83 8.58 2.94
C PRO A 20 18.72 9.36 3.91
N ARG A 21 19.53 10.29 3.39
CA ARG A 21 20.42 11.13 4.21
C ARG A 21 19.67 12.09 5.13
N ALA A 22 18.54 12.63 4.69
CA ALA A 22 17.73 13.54 5.50
C ALA A 22 17.05 12.79 6.64
N ILE A 23 16.47 11.62 6.32
CA ILE A 23 15.82 10.75 7.31
C ILE A 23 16.81 10.26 8.34
N VAL A 24 17.93 9.65 7.92
CA VAL A 24 18.95 9.15 8.85
C VAL A 24 19.43 10.26 9.79
N ARG A 25 19.73 11.47 9.27
CA ARG A 25 20.14 12.60 10.12
C ARG A 25 19.06 13.06 11.09
N ALA A 26 17.80 13.11 10.68
CA ALA A 26 16.71 13.48 11.56
C ALA A 26 16.57 12.49 12.73
N TRP A 27 16.63 11.18 12.43
CA TRP A 27 16.58 10.13 13.44
C TRP A 27 17.82 10.11 14.33
N THR A 28 19.02 10.30 13.77
CA THR A 28 20.25 10.43 14.57
C THR A 28 20.15 11.61 15.54
N LYS A 29 19.65 12.78 15.09
CA LYS A 29 19.46 13.94 15.97
C LYS A 29 18.39 13.72 17.04
N ALA A 30 17.34 12.98 16.72
CA ALA A 30 16.26 12.68 17.66
C ALA A 30 16.66 11.63 18.71
N LEU A 31 17.40 10.59 18.31
CA LEU A 31 17.73 9.45 19.16
C LEU A 31 19.07 9.60 19.90
N TYR A 32 20.03 10.32 19.34
CA TYR A 32 21.36 10.47 19.94
C TYR A 32 21.52 11.83 20.61
N ARG A 33 21.88 11.80 21.89
CA ARG A 33 22.20 13.00 22.67
C ARG A 33 23.46 13.72 22.16
N ASN A 34 24.41 12.96 21.61
CA ASN A 34 25.64 13.45 20.98
C ASN A 34 25.62 13.16 19.46
N ALA A 35 24.57 13.59 18.77
CA ALA A 35 24.42 13.36 17.33
C ALA A 35 25.54 13.98 16.47
N GLY A 36 26.29 14.95 17.00
CA GLY A 36 27.44 15.56 16.30
C GLY A 36 28.65 14.64 16.15
N ASP A 37 28.78 13.61 16.98
CA ASP A 37 29.89 12.65 16.94
C ASP A 37 29.51 11.35 16.19
N ALA A 38 28.24 11.21 15.79
CA ALA A 38 27.72 10.01 15.15
C ALA A 38 27.82 10.14 13.63
N GLU A 39 28.94 9.68 13.06
CA GLU A 39 29.14 9.62 11.61
C GLU A 39 28.47 8.34 11.03
N PRO A 40 27.39 8.44 10.24
CA PRO A 40 26.73 7.26 9.70
C PRO A 40 27.58 6.63 8.59
N ARG A 41 27.85 5.33 8.71
CA ARG A 41 28.55 4.56 7.66
C ARG A 41 27.76 4.60 6.35
N GLU A 42 28.45 4.61 5.21
CA GLU A 42 27.80 4.77 3.90
C GLU A 42 26.74 3.71 3.58
N TRP A 43 26.93 2.47 4.05
CA TRP A 43 25.97 1.37 3.87
C TRP A 43 24.63 1.63 4.55
N VAL A 44 24.57 2.50 5.57
CA VAL A 44 23.34 2.85 6.28
C VAL A 44 22.37 3.56 5.35
N TYR A 45 22.87 4.40 4.44
CA TYR A 45 22.02 5.08 3.45
C TYR A 45 21.47 4.10 2.41
N VAL A 46 22.25 3.07 2.06
CA VAL A 46 21.81 2.00 1.16
C VAL A 46 20.74 1.14 1.84
N ALA A 47 20.94 0.78 3.11
CA ALA A 47 19.96 0.03 3.89
C ALA A 47 18.65 0.82 4.06
N ALA A 48 18.73 2.10 4.43
CA ALA A 48 17.55 2.97 4.54
C ALA A 48 16.80 3.11 3.21
N ARG A 49 17.54 3.14 2.09
CA ARG A 49 16.94 3.16 0.75
C ARG A 49 16.23 1.85 0.42
N ALA A 50 16.83 0.72 0.78
CA ALA A 50 16.22 -0.61 0.58
C ALA A 50 14.95 -0.76 1.44
N GLU A 51 14.99 -0.33 2.69
CA GLU A 51 13.83 -0.33 3.59
C GLU A 51 12.67 0.49 3.02
N GLY A 52 12.95 1.73 2.61
CA GLY A 52 11.95 2.58 1.96
C GLY A 52 11.36 1.93 0.71
N ALA A 53 12.19 1.28 -0.10
CA ALA A 53 11.73 0.60 -1.32
C ALA A 53 10.81 -0.59 -1.00
N VAL A 54 11.12 -1.38 0.02
CA VAL A 54 10.25 -2.48 0.47
C VAL A 54 8.89 -1.95 0.93
N ILE A 55 8.87 -0.84 1.67
CA ILE A 55 7.62 -0.20 2.11
C ILE A 55 6.79 0.27 0.91
N VAL A 56 7.42 0.93 -0.08
CA VAL A 56 6.73 1.36 -1.32
C VAL A 56 6.13 0.18 -2.05
N LEU A 57 6.91 -0.88 -2.26
CA LEU A 57 6.45 -2.06 -3.00
C LEU A 57 5.30 -2.75 -2.27
N GLY A 58 5.40 -2.93 -0.95
CA GLY A 58 4.33 -3.51 -0.14
C GLY A 58 3.06 -2.66 -0.17
N ALA A 59 3.19 -1.33 -0.12
CA ALA A 59 2.06 -0.40 -0.23
C ALA A 59 1.39 -0.48 -1.60
N LEU A 60 2.15 -0.55 -2.69
CA LEU A 60 1.60 -0.67 -4.06
C LEU A 60 0.87 -1.99 -4.25
N VAL A 61 1.46 -3.11 -3.83
CA VAL A 61 0.81 -4.43 -3.89
C VAL A 61 -0.48 -4.43 -3.06
N GLY A 62 -0.43 -3.88 -1.85
CA GLY A 62 -1.61 -3.76 -0.99
C GLY A 62 -2.70 -2.87 -1.60
N LEU A 63 -2.33 -1.75 -2.21
CA LEU A 63 -3.30 -0.83 -2.83
C LEU A 63 -3.94 -1.45 -4.08
N TYR A 64 -3.16 -2.17 -4.88
CA TYR A 64 -3.66 -2.94 -6.02
C TYR A 64 -4.66 -4.01 -5.58
N GLY A 65 -4.35 -4.75 -4.50
CA GLY A 65 -5.27 -5.74 -3.93
C GLY A 65 -6.57 -5.12 -3.40
N VAL A 66 -6.50 -3.93 -2.80
CA VAL A 66 -7.73 -3.22 -2.36
C VAL A 66 -8.56 -2.77 -3.57
N ALA A 67 -7.93 -2.23 -4.61
CA ALA A 67 -8.65 -1.73 -5.78
C ALA A 67 -9.34 -2.86 -6.57
N THR A 68 -8.69 -4.01 -6.70
CA THR A 68 -9.23 -5.16 -7.46
C THR A 68 -10.31 -5.93 -6.69
N ALA A 69 -10.29 -5.93 -5.35
CA ALA A 69 -11.31 -6.58 -4.56
C ALA A 69 -12.70 -5.93 -4.69
N GLU A 70 -12.75 -4.61 -4.91
CA GLU A 70 -14.01 -3.90 -5.16
C GLU A 70 -14.61 -4.29 -6.52
N ASP A 71 -13.76 -4.50 -7.54
CA ASP A 71 -14.20 -4.95 -8.86
C ASP A 71 -14.78 -6.37 -8.82
N ASP A 72 -14.14 -7.31 -8.11
CA ASP A 72 -14.62 -8.71 -7.99
C ASP A 72 -15.98 -8.82 -7.27
N GLU A 73 -16.20 -8.05 -6.19
CA GLU A 73 -17.46 -8.05 -5.44
C GLU A 73 -18.63 -7.47 -6.28
N THR A 74 -18.33 -6.48 -7.12
CA THR A 74 -19.30 -5.88 -8.04
C THR A 74 -19.69 -6.85 -9.16
N VAL A 75 -18.73 -7.60 -9.72
CA VAL A 75 -19.00 -8.60 -10.77
C VAL A 75 -19.85 -9.75 -10.23
N ALA A 76 -19.52 -10.28 -9.04
CA ALA A 76 -20.30 -11.35 -8.43
C ALA A 76 -21.75 -10.94 -8.15
N ALA A 77 -21.99 -9.69 -7.71
CA ALA A 77 -23.33 -9.18 -7.49
C ALA A 77 -24.16 -9.08 -8.79
N VAL A 78 -23.53 -8.70 -9.91
CA VAL A 78 -24.20 -8.63 -11.22
C VAL A 78 -24.52 -10.03 -11.74
N GLU A 79 -23.63 -11.01 -11.55
CA GLU A 79 -23.89 -12.40 -11.93
C GLU A 79 -25.07 -13.00 -11.14
N ASP A 80 -25.17 -12.70 -9.84
CA ASP A 80 -26.30 -13.14 -9.01
C ASP A 80 -27.62 -12.47 -9.44
N GLU A 81 -27.62 -11.16 -9.74
CA GLU A 81 -28.82 -10.47 -10.25
C GLU A 81 -29.26 -11.01 -11.62
N GLU A 82 -28.33 -11.29 -12.53
CA GLU A 82 -28.64 -11.84 -13.87
C GLU A 82 -29.16 -13.28 -13.77
N ALA A 83 -28.65 -14.08 -12.84
CA ALA A 83 -29.15 -15.41 -12.56
C ALA A 83 -30.57 -15.40 -11.94
N VAL A 84 -30.87 -14.43 -11.08
CA VAL A 84 -32.22 -14.24 -10.50
C VAL A 84 -33.21 -13.76 -11.57
N ASP A 85 -32.84 -12.79 -12.42
CA ASP A 85 -33.69 -12.33 -13.53
C ASP A 85 -33.94 -13.45 -14.56
N ALA A 86 -32.92 -14.28 -14.85
CA ALA A 86 -33.10 -15.44 -15.72
C ALA A 86 -34.07 -16.47 -15.13
N GLY A 87 -34.08 -16.67 -13.81
CA GLY A 87 -35.03 -17.55 -13.13
C GLY A 87 -36.47 -17.03 -13.25
N ASP A 88 -36.69 -15.75 -12.93
CA ASP A 88 -38.02 -15.12 -12.98
C ASP A 88 -38.61 -15.15 -14.40
N ARG A 89 -37.76 -14.95 -15.43
CA ARG A 89 -38.17 -15.07 -16.83
C ARG A 89 -38.53 -16.48 -17.28
N ILE A 90 -37.91 -17.51 -16.69
CA ILE A 90 -38.25 -18.91 -16.99
C ILE A 90 -39.59 -19.27 -16.34
N ASP A 91 -39.84 -18.82 -15.12
CA ASP A 91 -41.10 -19.09 -14.41
C ASP A 91 -42.32 -18.44 -15.11
N VAL A 92 -42.16 -17.22 -15.64
CA VAL A 92 -43.21 -16.51 -16.40
C VAL A 92 -43.50 -17.15 -17.77
N ALA A 93 -42.54 -17.85 -18.38
CA ALA A 93 -42.71 -18.49 -19.69
C ALA A 93 -43.40 -19.87 -19.63
N VAL A 94 -43.61 -20.41 -18.43
CA VAL A 94 -44.17 -21.76 -18.20
C VAL A 94 -45.66 -21.71 -17.76
N GLU A 95 -46.22 -20.52 -17.50
CA GLU A 95 -47.66 -20.30 -17.27
C GLU A 95 -48.52 -20.20 -18.55
#